data_AF-A0A527ZGW1-F1
#
_entry.id   AF-A0A527ZGW1-F1
#
_cell.length_a   1.000
_cell.length_b   1.000
_cell.length_c   1.000
_cell.angle_alpha   90.00
_cell.angle_beta   90.00
_cell.angle_gamma   90.00
#
_symmetry.space_group_name_H-M   'P 1'
#
loop_
_entity.id
_entity.type
_entity.pdbx_description
1 polymer ?
#
loop_
_entity_poly.entity_id
_entity_poly.type
_entity_poly.pdbx_seq_one_letter_code
_entity_poly.pdbx_strand_id
1 'polypeptide(L)'
;MNKYLLSACAFLVFGTGAAFAHVTLETQEAPVGSTYKAILRVPHGCEGKATTAVRVQIPEGVISVKPMPKPGWTLQAKQGRYEKSYQLHGQAVTSGAK
;
A
#
# COMPACT_ATOMS: atom_id res chain seq x y z
N MET A 1 49.34 15.13 -8.86
CA MET A 1 48.04 14.53 -9.24
C MET A 1 47.71 13.43 -8.23
N ASN A 2 46.57 13.32 -7.56
CA ASN A 2 45.45 14.23 -7.39
C ASN A 2 44.78 13.84 -6.05
N LYS A 3 45.36 14.26 -4.91
CA LYS A 3 44.82 13.99 -3.56
C LYS A 3 43.37 14.49 -3.38
N TYR A 4 42.98 15.47 -4.20
CA TYR A 4 41.62 15.99 -4.31
C TYR A 4 40.65 15.03 -5.05
N LEU A 5 41.14 14.14 -5.93
CA LEU A 5 40.29 13.15 -6.62
C LEU A 5 39.77 12.09 -5.62
N LEU A 6 40.63 11.64 -4.70
CA LEU A 6 40.25 10.68 -3.66
C LEU A 6 39.23 11.27 -2.67
N SER A 7 39.40 12.55 -2.31
CA SER A 7 38.46 13.26 -1.44
C SER A 7 37.10 13.54 -2.11
N ALA A 8 37.09 13.83 -3.43
CA ALA A 8 35.86 14.01 -4.20
C ALA A 8 35.06 12.71 -4.36
N CYS A 9 35.74 11.56 -4.52
CA CYS A 9 35.07 10.25 -4.58
C CYS A 9 34.40 9.87 -3.25
N ALA A 10 34.99 10.25 -2.10
CA ALA A 10 34.43 9.94 -0.78
C ALA A 10 33.08 10.65 -0.53
N PHE A 11 32.88 11.85 -1.08
CA PHE A 11 31.62 12.59 -0.94
C PHE A 11 30.46 12.01 -1.78
N LEU A 12 30.75 11.37 -2.91
CA LEU A 12 29.72 10.81 -3.81
C LEU A 12 29.00 9.60 -3.21
N VAL A 13 29.65 8.85 -2.30
CA VAL A 13 29.06 7.64 -1.68
C VAL A 13 28.01 8.00 -0.63
N PHE A 14 28.15 9.13 0.06
CA PHE A 14 27.21 9.58 1.11
C PHE A 14 25.91 10.21 0.57
N GLY A 15 25.81 10.49 -0.74
CA GLY A 15 24.66 11.16 -1.35
C GLY A 15 23.48 10.25 -1.71
N THR A 16 23.62 8.93 -1.59
CA THR A 16 22.54 7.98 -1.90
C THR A 16 21.61 7.80 -0.70
N GLY A 17 20.85 8.84 -0.37
CA GLY A 17 19.78 8.75 0.61
C GLY A 17 18.81 7.61 0.27
N ALA A 18 18.38 6.84 1.27
CA ALA A 18 17.41 5.77 1.08
C ALA A 18 16.15 6.34 0.41
N ALA A 19 15.79 5.82 -0.77
CA ALA A 19 14.54 6.15 -1.43
C ALA A 19 13.39 5.51 -0.64
N PHE A 20 12.79 6.25 0.29
CA PHE A 20 11.56 5.85 1.01
C PHE A 20 10.32 5.98 0.11
N ALA A 21 10.33 5.26 -1.03
CA ALA A 21 9.24 5.26 -2.01
C ALA A 21 8.19 4.16 -1.76
N HIS A 22 8.39 3.30 -0.75
CA HIS A 22 7.47 2.21 -0.47
C HIS A 22 6.20 2.73 0.22
N VAL A 23 5.04 2.33 -0.31
CA VAL A 23 3.76 2.46 0.41
C VAL A 23 3.79 1.48 1.57
N THR A 24 3.43 1.95 2.77
CA THR A 24 3.43 1.13 3.99
C THR A 24 2.02 1.02 4.57
N LEU A 25 1.81 -0.03 5.36
CA LEU A 25 0.66 -0.12 6.26
C LEU A 25 1.04 0.51 7.59
N GLU A 26 0.17 1.37 8.13
CA GLU A 26 0.40 1.99 9.45
C GLU A 26 0.53 0.95 10.56
N THR A 27 -0.39 -0.01 10.62
CA THR A 27 -0.31 -1.16 11.51
C THR A 27 0.18 -2.35 10.69
N GLN A 28 1.41 -2.82 10.91
CA GLN A 28 2.05 -3.75 9.98
C GLN A 28 1.64 -5.22 10.18
N GLU A 29 0.95 -5.52 11.28
CA GLU A 29 0.58 -6.87 11.67
C GLU A 29 -0.91 -6.95 12.04
N ALA A 30 -1.49 -8.13 11.88
CA ALA A 30 -2.86 -8.43 12.29
C ALA A 30 -2.94 -9.89 12.74
N PRO A 31 -3.68 -10.21 13.82
CA PRO A 31 -4.00 -11.58 14.16
C PRO A 31 -4.71 -12.31 13.03
N VAL A 32 -4.45 -13.60 12.87
CA VAL A 32 -5.12 -14.42 11.85
C VAL A 32 -6.62 -14.48 12.16
N GLY A 33 -7.44 -14.25 11.14
CA GLY A 33 -8.91 -14.32 11.23
C GLY A 33 -9.57 -13.11 11.92
N SER A 34 -8.81 -12.06 12.26
CA SER A 34 -9.39 -10.84 12.83
C SER A 34 -9.80 -9.83 11.75
N THR A 35 -10.60 -8.85 12.16
CA THR A 35 -10.76 -7.62 11.37
C THR A 35 -9.47 -6.82 11.41
N TYR A 36 -9.13 -6.15 10.32
CA TYR A 36 -7.95 -5.31 10.19
C TYR A 36 -8.29 -3.98 9.52
N LYS A 37 -7.87 -2.87 10.13
CA LYS A 37 -8.04 -1.51 9.56
C LYS A 37 -6.78 -1.13 8.79
N ALA A 38 -6.79 -1.39 7.48
CA ALA A 38 -5.67 -1.04 6.61
C ALA A 38 -5.61 0.48 6.36
N ILE A 39 -4.51 1.12 6.77
CA ILE A 39 -4.22 2.52 6.44
C ILE A 39 -2.94 2.54 5.60
N LEU A 40 -3.08 2.86 4.32
CA LEU A 40 -1.95 2.99 3.41
C LEU A 40 -1.31 4.37 3.56
N ARG A 41 -0.03 4.39 3.94
CA ARG A 41 0.80 5.60 3.97
C ARG A 41 1.54 5.71 2.64
N VAL A 42 1.11 6.65 1.81
CA VAL A 42 1.69 6.93 0.49
C VAL A 42 2.61 8.17 0.62
N PRO A 43 3.93 8.04 0.40
CA PRO A 43 4.89 9.08 0.76
C PRO A 43 4.85 10.29 -0.18
N HIS A 44 5.17 10.09 -1.45
CA HIS A 44 5.21 11.13 -2.48
C HIS A 44 4.91 10.53 -3.86
N GLY A 45 4.58 11.38 -4.83
CA GLY A 45 4.53 10.98 -6.24
C GLY A 45 5.90 11.10 -6.92
N CYS A 46 5.98 10.81 -8.21
CA CYS A 46 7.25 10.79 -8.94
C CYS A 46 7.64 12.19 -9.45
N GLU A 47 8.92 12.54 -9.41
CA GLU A 47 9.48 13.77 -10.02
C GLU A 47 8.76 15.07 -9.57
N GLY A 48 8.33 15.14 -8.31
CA GLY A 48 7.59 16.28 -7.77
C GLY A 48 6.12 16.37 -8.20
N LYS A 49 5.62 15.42 -9.00
CA LYS A 49 4.20 15.31 -9.35
C LYS A 49 3.42 14.66 -8.20
N ALA A 50 2.16 15.04 -8.05
CA ALA A 50 1.28 14.47 -7.04
C ALA A 50 0.81 13.05 -7.40
N THR A 51 0.54 12.22 -6.38
CA THR A 51 -0.17 10.94 -6.57
C THR A 51 -1.66 11.21 -6.78
N THR A 52 -2.17 10.84 -7.94
CA THR A 52 -3.57 11.10 -8.33
C THR A 52 -4.47 9.86 -8.31
N ALA A 53 -3.88 8.66 -8.22
CA ALA A 53 -4.60 7.41 -8.16
C ALA A 53 -3.85 6.36 -7.34
N VAL A 54 -4.61 5.52 -6.62
CA VAL A 54 -4.09 4.34 -5.92
C VAL A 54 -5.02 3.18 -6.22
N ARG A 55 -4.45 2.05 -6.66
CA ARG A 55 -5.17 0.79 -6.83
C ARG A 55 -4.63 -0.21 -5.84
N VAL A 56 -5.52 -0.75 -5.02
CA VAL A 56 -5.18 -1.78 -4.02
C VAL A 56 -5.81 -3.08 -4.48
N GLN A 57 -4.97 -4.10 -4.70
CA GLN A 57 -5.45 -5.46 -4.92
C GLN A 57 -5.80 -6.06 -3.56
N ILE A 58 -7.05 -6.50 -3.38
CA ILE A 58 -7.43 -7.22 -2.17
C ILE A 58 -6.99 -8.68 -2.32
N PRO A 59 -6.22 -9.23 -1.38
CA PRO A 59 -5.80 -10.63 -1.43
C PRO A 59 -6.96 -11.57 -1.07
N GLU A 60 -6.92 -12.79 -1.59
CA GLU A 60 -7.88 -13.83 -1.23
C GLU A 60 -7.90 -14.07 0.30
N GLY A 61 -9.08 -14.33 0.86
CA GLY A 61 -9.28 -14.48 2.30
C GLY A 61 -9.51 -13.17 3.05
N VAL A 62 -9.25 -12.01 2.45
CA VAL A 62 -9.69 -10.72 3.01
C VAL A 62 -11.09 -10.40 2.47
N ILE A 63 -12.10 -10.62 3.32
CA ILE A 63 -13.52 -10.47 2.98
C ILE A 63 -14.15 -9.27 3.69
N SER A 64 -15.36 -8.89 3.27
CA SER A 64 -16.11 -7.77 3.89
C SER A 64 -15.34 -6.43 3.86
N VAL A 65 -14.57 -6.19 2.80
CA VAL A 65 -13.77 -4.97 2.63
C VAL A 65 -14.68 -3.76 2.46
N LYS A 66 -14.39 -2.70 3.22
CA LYS A 66 -15.14 -1.44 3.21
C LYS A 66 -14.18 -0.26 3.03
N PRO A 67 -14.05 0.29 1.82
CA PRO A 67 -13.30 1.52 1.61
C PRO A 67 -13.89 2.67 2.42
N MET A 68 -13.04 3.40 3.14
CA MET A 68 -13.46 4.53 3.98
C MET A 68 -13.49 5.82 3.17
N PRO A 69 -14.54 6.67 3.29
CA PRO A 69 -14.60 7.97 2.63
C PRO A 69 -13.35 8.82 2.86
N LYS A 70 -12.83 9.42 1.80
CA LYS A 70 -11.68 10.33 1.85
C LYS A 70 -12.02 11.62 1.08
N PRO A 71 -12.12 12.77 1.74
CA PRO A 71 -12.44 14.03 1.06
C PRO A 71 -11.49 14.33 -0.10
N GLY A 72 -12.04 14.80 -1.22
CA GLY A 72 -11.28 15.09 -2.44
C GLY A 72 -10.88 13.86 -3.28
N TRP A 73 -11.22 12.65 -2.83
CA TRP A 73 -10.95 11.40 -3.56
C TRP A 73 -12.26 10.73 -3.98
N THR A 74 -12.27 10.17 -5.19
CA THR A 74 -13.33 9.26 -5.61
C THR A 74 -12.92 7.83 -5.26
N LEU A 75 -13.83 7.07 -4.67
CA LEU A 75 -13.59 5.68 -4.28
C LEU A 75 -14.40 4.75 -5.18
N GLN A 76 -13.77 3.70 -5.68
CA GLN A 76 -14.45 2.60 -6.37
C GLN A 76 -13.98 1.26 -5.80
N ALA A 77 -14.93 0.37 -5.53
CA ALA A 77 -14.67 -1.02 -5.19
C ALA A 77 -15.10 -1.89 -6.39
N LYS A 78 -14.17 -2.66 -6.94
CA LYS A 78 -14.51 -3.67 -7.95
C LYS A 78 -14.97 -4.93 -7.25
N GLN A 79 -16.10 -5.49 -7.70
CA GLN A 79 -16.60 -6.75 -7.18
C GLN A 79 -15.96 -7.90 -7.97
N GLY A 80 -15.56 -8.96 -7.27
CA GLY A 80 -15.05 -10.18 -7.87
C GLY A 80 -15.50 -11.43 -7.11
N ARG A 81 -15.41 -12.59 -7.77
CA ARG A 81 -15.65 -13.88 -7.13
C ARG A 81 -14.45 -14.25 -6.25
N TYR A 82 -14.76 -14.79 -5.09
CA TYR A 82 -13.78 -15.46 -4.25
C TYR A 82 -13.44 -16.84 -4.80
N GLU A 83 -12.28 -17.38 -4.41
CA GLU A 83 -11.85 -18.73 -4.80
C GLU A 83 -12.70 -19.80 -4.11
N LYS A 84 -13.21 -19.50 -2.90
CA LYS A 84 -14.11 -20.36 -2.14
C LYS A 84 -15.23 -19.57 -1.45
N SER A 85 -16.21 -20.29 -0.93
CA SER A 85 -17.24 -19.70 -0.07
C SER A 85 -16.67 -19.38 1.32
N TYR A 86 -17.03 -18.22 1.86
CA TYR A 86 -16.70 -17.80 3.23
C TYR A 86 -17.96 -17.63 4.06
N GLN A 87 -17.85 -17.80 5.39
CA GLN A 87 -18.92 -17.49 6.33
C GLN A 87 -18.75 -16.06 6.84
N LEU A 88 -19.77 -15.23 6.67
CA LEU A 88 -19.81 -13.85 7.14
C LEU A 88 -21.13 -13.63 7.87
N HIS A 89 -21.08 -13.43 9.19
CA HIS A 89 -22.26 -13.23 10.05
C HIS A 89 -23.35 -14.31 9.86
N GLY A 90 -22.93 -15.58 9.71
CA GLY A 90 -23.83 -16.71 9.51
C GLY A 90 -24.31 -16.93 8.07
N GLN A 91 -23.84 -16.13 7.12
CA GLN A 91 -24.18 -16.27 5.71
C GLN A 91 -22.98 -16.73 4.88
N ALA A 92 -23.21 -17.65 3.95
CA ALA A 92 -22.24 -18.02 2.95
C ALA A 92 -22.12 -16.91 1.89
N VAL A 93 -20.92 -16.36 1.71
CA VAL A 93 -20.60 -15.34 0.71
C VAL A 93 -19.55 -15.86 -0.27
N THR A 94 -19.78 -15.64 -1.56
CA THR A 94 -18.90 -16.13 -2.65
C THR A 94 -18.29 -15.01 -3.50
N SER A 95 -18.56 -13.75 -3.15
CA SER A 95 -18.01 -12.57 -3.83
C SER A 95 -17.93 -11.37 -2.90
N GLY A 96 -17.03 -10.44 -3.20
CA GLY A 96 -16.86 -9.17 -2.51
C GLY A 96 -15.90 -8.27 -3.27
N ALA A 97 -15.44 -7.19 -2.63
CA ALA A 97 -14.47 -6.32 -3.25
C ALA A 97 -13.14 -7.07 -3.46
N LYS A 98 -12.67 -7.11 -4.72
CA LYS A 98 -11.47 -7.82 -5.17
C LYS A 98 -10.76 -7.06 -6.29
#